data_AF-A0A812LJY2-F1
#
_entry.id   AF-A0A812LJY2-F1
#
_cell.length_a   1.000
_cell.length_b   1.000
_cell.length_c   1.000
_cell.angle_alpha   90.00
_cell.angle_beta   90.00
_cell.angle_gamma   90.00
#
_symmetry.space_group_name_H-M   'P 1'
#
loop_
_entity.id
_entity.type
_entity.pdbx_description
1 polymer ?
#
loop_
_entity_poly.entity_id
_entity_poly.type
_entity_poly.pdbx_seq_one_letter_code
_entity_poly.pdbx_strand_id
1 'polypeptide(L)'
;MAIPETLTQLTQLTLLAAAAAGAPPRHLAPIGGVATCPLLAELSWSHSVGCSNETVSNIIQGLYNTKESNHGKPVYKKEGPQGSVTVLIYYWDERDGPSFNGWWFGPKVGGDQVWAYNAGNLGRENAMPPTSNWKVPWDGKVDEKLRISVGAPRRDPRDRERDLRDKREEEKRRREEEERRQREEARRRRQREEEQQREQAR
;
A
#
# COMPACT_ATOMS: atom_id res chain seq x y z
N MET A 1 4.90 -66.62 29.90
CA MET A 1 4.88 -65.28 30.53
C MET A 1 5.96 -64.46 29.85
N ALA A 2 5.77 -63.31 29.23
CA ALA A 2 4.61 -62.49 28.91
C ALA A 2 4.97 -61.70 27.62
N ILE A 3 3.95 -61.11 26.98
CA ILE A 3 3.96 -60.46 25.65
C ILE A 3 4.40 -58.96 25.76
N PRO A 4 4.44 -58.13 24.69
CA PRO A 4 5.46 -57.10 24.46
C PRO A 4 4.90 -55.68 24.67
N GLU A 5 5.69 -54.61 24.50
CA GLU A 5 5.10 -53.28 24.27
C GLU A 5 6.00 -52.31 23.50
N THR A 6 5.42 -51.77 22.44
CA THR A 6 5.86 -50.66 21.59
C THR A 6 5.66 -49.33 22.29
N LEU A 7 6.53 -48.32 22.06
CA LEU A 7 6.06 -46.93 22.09
C LEU A 7 6.94 -45.95 21.30
N THR A 8 6.26 -45.38 20.32
CA THR A 8 6.53 -44.20 19.49
C THR A 8 6.75 -42.95 20.35
N GLN A 9 7.77 -42.14 20.06
CA GLN A 9 7.82 -40.74 20.53
C GLN A 9 8.26 -39.82 19.38
N LEU A 10 7.32 -38.98 18.98
CA LEU A 10 7.44 -37.86 18.06
C LEU A 10 8.39 -36.80 18.65
N THR A 11 9.42 -36.42 17.92
CA THR A 11 10.21 -35.22 18.24
C THR A 11 9.41 -33.99 17.83
N GLN A 12 8.73 -33.38 18.81
CA GLN A 12 8.12 -32.07 18.65
C GLN A 12 9.20 -31.00 18.45
N LEU A 13 9.16 -30.34 17.29
CA LEU A 13 9.96 -29.15 17.00
C LEU A 13 9.45 -28.00 17.88
N THR A 14 10.14 -27.74 18.98
CA THR A 14 9.80 -26.61 19.86
C THR A 14 10.38 -25.35 19.27
N LEU A 15 9.52 -24.46 18.76
CA LEU A 15 9.88 -23.16 18.22
C LEU A 15 10.27 -22.23 19.39
N LEU A 16 11.57 -22.02 19.61
CA LEU A 16 12.04 -20.98 20.52
C LEU A 16 11.83 -19.61 19.88
N ALA A 17 10.80 -18.91 20.32
CA ALA A 17 10.76 -17.46 20.25
C ALA A 17 11.90 -16.92 21.12
N ALA A 18 12.89 -16.28 20.50
CA ALA A 18 13.91 -15.54 21.22
C ALA A 18 13.27 -14.24 21.75
N ALA A 19 12.95 -14.24 23.04
CA ALA A 19 12.77 -13.03 23.81
C ALA A 19 14.17 -12.49 24.16
N ALA A 20 14.51 -11.31 23.65
CA ALA A 20 15.65 -10.53 24.11
C ALA A 20 15.16 -9.11 24.43
N ALA A 21 15.41 -8.69 25.66
CA ALA A 21 14.93 -7.48 26.27
C ALA A 21 15.61 -6.23 25.70
N GLY A 22 14.82 -5.17 25.48
CA GLY A 22 15.28 -3.84 25.05
C GLY A 22 14.23 -3.06 24.28
N ALA A 23 12.98 -3.06 24.76
CA ALA A 23 11.90 -2.27 24.16
C ALA A 23 12.06 -0.77 24.44
N PRO A 24 11.70 0.13 23.50
CA PRO A 24 11.63 1.56 23.78
C PRO A 24 10.56 1.86 24.86
N PRO A 25 10.77 2.84 25.74
CA PRO A 25 9.84 3.12 26.82
C PRO A 25 8.50 3.64 26.30
N ARG A 26 7.42 3.11 26.87
CA ARG A 26 6.06 3.54 26.58
C ARG A 26 5.78 4.88 27.26
N HIS A 27 5.63 5.96 26.49
CA HIS A 27 4.91 7.13 26.94
C HIS A 27 3.88 7.54 25.90
N LEU A 28 2.60 7.53 26.30
CA LEU A 28 1.50 8.07 25.51
C LEU A 28 1.72 9.58 25.39
N ALA A 29 1.78 10.10 24.15
CA ALA A 29 1.74 11.52 23.86
C ALA A 29 0.44 11.85 23.11
N PRO A 30 -0.11 13.06 23.31
CA PRO A 30 -1.51 13.36 23.02
C PRO A 30 -1.78 13.56 21.52
N ILE A 31 -3.03 13.25 21.16
CA ILE A 31 -3.61 13.40 19.82
C ILE A 31 -3.79 14.91 19.56
N GLY A 32 -3.07 15.47 18.60
CA GLY A 32 -3.18 16.87 18.24
C GLY A 32 -2.93 17.13 16.76
N GLY A 33 -3.95 17.62 16.07
CA GLY A 33 -3.83 18.43 14.85
C GLY A 33 -3.61 17.68 13.53
N VAL A 34 -4.70 17.24 12.91
CA VAL A 34 -4.73 16.91 11.47
C VAL A 34 -4.49 18.19 10.66
N ALA A 35 -3.23 18.43 10.28
CA ALA A 35 -2.90 19.30 9.15
C ALA A 35 -2.83 18.43 7.91
N THR A 36 -3.96 18.23 7.24
CA THR A 36 -4.00 17.59 5.92
C THR A 36 -3.39 18.56 4.91
N CYS A 37 -2.10 18.41 4.63
CA CYS A 37 -1.45 19.03 3.48
C CYS A 37 -2.09 18.45 2.19
N PRO A 38 -2.74 19.28 1.36
CA PRO A 38 -3.54 18.80 0.22
C PRO A 38 -2.69 18.42 -1.00
N LEU A 39 -1.36 18.30 -0.87
CA LEU A 39 -0.45 18.05 -2.00
C LEU A 39 0.12 16.62 -2.07
N LEU A 40 -0.31 15.71 -1.18
CA LEU A 40 0.18 14.32 -1.13
C LEU A 40 -0.91 13.27 -1.40
N ALA A 41 -2.05 13.68 -1.96
CA ALA A 41 -3.04 12.72 -2.47
C ALA A 41 -2.51 12.12 -3.79
N GLU A 42 -2.57 10.79 -3.91
CA GLU A 42 -2.26 9.99 -5.10
C GLU A 42 -0.79 9.55 -5.33
N LEU A 43 -0.07 9.15 -4.27
CA LEU A 43 1.12 8.27 -4.43
C LEU A 43 0.89 6.94 -3.72
N SER A 44 0.26 5.99 -4.40
CA SER A 44 0.16 4.60 -3.94
C SER A 44 1.45 3.83 -4.27
N TRP A 45 2.54 4.09 -3.54
CA TRP A 45 3.83 3.41 -3.76
C TRP A 45 3.78 1.92 -3.44
N SER A 46 4.14 1.05 -4.39
CA SER A 46 4.34 -0.38 -4.12
C SER A 46 5.80 -0.69 -3.79
N HIS A 47 6.05 -1.23 -2.60
CA HIS A 47 7.35 -1.79 -2.20
C HIS A 47 7.34 -3.30 -2.25
N SER A 48 8.28 -3.94 -2.93
CA SER A 48 8.57 -5.37 -2.77
C SER A 48 9.79 -5.56 -1.90
N VAL A 49 9.79 -6.62 -1.08
CA VAL A 49 10.85 -6.95 -0.13
C VAL A 49 11.43 -8.33 -0.44
N GLY A 50 12.71 -8.42 -0.83
CA GLY A 50 13.49 -9.68 -0.75
C GLY A 50 14.05 -9.87 0.66
N CYS A 51 14.42 -11.08 1.11
CA CYS A 51 15.07 -11.32 2.43
C CYS A 51 15.77 -12.69 2.44
N SER A 52 16.92 -12.81 3.11
CA SER A 52 17.66 -14.07 3.27
C SER A 52 17.11 -14.94 4.40
N ASN A 53 16.55 -14.32 5.45
CA ASN A 53 15.92 -15.05 6.54
C ASN A 53 14.52 -15.51 6.10
N GLU A 54 14.36 -16.80 5.83
CA GLU A 54 13.12 -17.36 5.27
C GLU A 54 11.88 -17.08 6.12
N THR A 55 12.01 -17.19 7.46
CA THR A 55 10.88 -16.93 8.37
C THR A 55 10.44 -15.47 8.30
N VAL A 56 11.39 -14.54 8.36
CA VAL A 56 11.08 -13.11 8.26
C VAL A 56 10.62 -12.75 6.85
N SER A 57 11.24 -13.31 5.81
CA SER A 57 10.89 -13.11 4.40
C SER A 57 9.42 -13.42 4.16
N ASN A 58 8.93 -14.57 4.63
CA ASN A 58 7.54 -14.97 4.45
C ASN A 58 6.55 -13.98 5.10
N ILE A 59 6.98 -13.28 6.15
CA ILE A 59 6.17 -12.28 6.85
C ILE A 59 6.21 -10.94 6.10
N ILE A 60 7.41 -10.43 5.77
CA ILE A 60 7.58 -9.05 5.30
C ILE A 60 7.57 -8.89 3.78
N GLN A 61 7.72 -9.98 3.01
CA GLN A 61 7.59 -9.94 1.55
C GLN A 61 6.15 -9.65 1.15
N GLY A 62 5.96 -8.69 0.25
CA GLY A 62 4.65 -8.33 -0.26
C GLY A 62 4.69 -6.96 -0.91
N LEU A 63 3.51 -6.45 -1.27
CA LEU A 63 3.32 -5.08 -1.70
C LEU A 63 2.91 -4.26 -0.48
N TYR A 64 3.37 -3.01 -0.40
CA TYR A 64 2.99 -2.07 0.65
C TYR A 64 2.31 -0.87 0.03
N ASN A 65 1.46 -0.17 0.77
CA ASN A 65 0.95 1.15 0.40
C ASN A 65 1.06 2.12 1.58
N THR A 66 1.21 3.40 1.27
CA THR A 66 1.12 4.47 2.26
C THR A 66 -0.28 4.52 2.88
N LYS A 67 -0.38 4.63 4.20
CA LYS A 67 -1.65 4.76 4.91
C LYS A 67 -1.73 5.99 5.78
N GLU A 68 -0.69 6.23 6.57
CA GLU A 68 -0.66 7.26 7.62
C GLU A 68 0.73 7.90 7.67
N SER A 69 0.95 8.79 8.65
CA SER A 69 2.26 9.39 8.92
C SER A 69 2.66 9.20 10.38
N ASN A 70 3.95 8.95 10.62
CA ASN A 70 4.57 8.91 11.94
C ASN A 70 5.84 9.78 11.92
N HIS A 71 6.01 10.66 12.91
CA HIS A 71 7.16 11.58 12.99
C HIS A 71 7.43 12.37 11.71
N GLY A 72 6.37 12.86 11.05
CA GLY A 72 6.49 13.61 9.79
C GLY A 72 6.93 12.77 8.58
N LYS A 73 6.98 11.45 8.70
CA LYS A 73 7.28 10.51 7.61
C LYS A 73 6.12 9.55 7.35
N PRO A 74 5.92 9.07 6.12
CA PRO A 74 4.87 8.10 5.81
C PRO A 74 5.07 6.76 6.53
N VAL A 75 3.95 6.14 6.89
CA VAL A 75 3.83 4.75 7.33
C VAL A 75 3.28 3.92 6.18
N TYR A 76 3.99 2.85 5.84
CA TYR A 76 3.60 1.93 4.79
C TYR A 76 3.02 0.67 5.42
N LYS A 77 1.89 0.20 4.91
CA LYS A 77 1.23 -1.04 5.37
C LYS A 77 1.24 -2.06 4.25
N LYS A 78 1.65 -3.29 4.57
CA LYS A 78 1.59 -4.44 3.66
C LYS A 78 0.15 -4.74 3.26
N GLU A 79 -0.06 -4.96 1.97
CA GLU A 79 -1.31 -5.52 1.44
C GLU A 79 -1.41 -7.00 1.79
N GLY A 80 -2.61 -7.41 2.15
CA GLY A 80 -2.91 -8.81 2.41
C GLY A 80 -4.42 -9.03 2.57
N PRO A 81 -4.87 -10.28 2.47
CA PRO A 81 -6.24 -10.66 2.79
C PRO A 81 -6.61 -10.25 4.22
N GLN A 82 -7.90 -10.10 4.49
CA GLN A 82 -8.38 -9.86 5.85
C GLN A 82 -7.89 -10.98 6.80
N GLY A 83 -7.34 -10.60 7.95
CA GLY A 83 -6.76 -11.55 8.92
C GLY A 83 -5.29 -11.90 8.68
N SER A 84 -4.65 -11.43 7.59
CA SER A 84 -3.20 -11.57 7.44
C SER A 84 -2.44 -10.77 8.52
N VAL A 85 -1.24 -11.23 8.86
CA VAL A 85 -0.32 -10.49 9.75
C VAL A 85 -0.16 -9.06 9.23
N THR A 86 -0.45 -8.08 10.09
CA THR A 86 -0.20 -6.67 9.75
C THR A 86 1.30 -6.44 9.77
N VAL A 87 1.83 -5.86 8.70
CA VAL A 87 3.24 -5.48 8.61
C VAL A 87 3.30 -4.03 8.19
N LEU A 88 4.03 -3.24 8.98
CA LEU A 88 4.23 -1.81 8.78
C LEU A 88 5.71 -1.53 8.55
N ILE A 89 5.99 -0.54 7.71
CA ILE A 89 7.29 0.14 7.61
C ILE A 89 7.07 1.55 8.13
N TYR A 90 7.77 1.92 9.20
CA TYR A 90 7.61 3.23 9.84
C TYR A 90 8.94 3.78 10.31
N TYR A 91 9.01 5.11 10.40
CA TYR A 91 10.16 5.81 10.96
C TYR A 91 9.96 6.07 12.46
N TRP A 92 11.05 6.11 13.20
CA TRP A 92 11.13 6.56 14.59
C TRP A 92 12.24 7.60 14.72
N ASP A 93 11.97 8.72 15.40
CA ASP A 93 12.97 9.77 15.58
C ASP A 93 13.90 9.47 16.78
N GLU A 94 14.72 10.45 17.15
CA GLU A 94 15.74 10.31 18.21
C GLU A 94 15.22 10.55 19.63
N ARG A 95 13.90 10.69 19.84
CA ARG A 95 13.36 11.08 21.16
C ARG A 95 13.65 10.07 22.28
N ASP A 96 13.80 8.79 21.92
CA ASP A 96 14.14 7.71 22.84
C ASP A 96 15.64 7.35 22.80
N GLY A 97 16.42 8.15 22.07
CA GLY A 97 17.85 7.98 21.89
C GLY A 97 18.25 7.58 20.46
N PRO A 98 19.52 7.80 20.10
CA PRO A 98 20.01 7.59 18.73
C PRO A 98 19.90 6.13 18.28
N SER A 99 19.91 5.17 19.21
CA SER A 99 19.76 3.75 18.91
C SER A 99 18.37 3.35 18.40
N PHE A 100 17.35 4.16 18.67
CA PHE A 100 15.98 3.92 18.21
C PHE A 100 15.66 4.68 16.91
N ASN A 101 16.49 5.67 16.57
CA ASN A 101 16.29 6.47 15.38
C ASN A 101 16.47 5.62 14.12
N GLY A 102 15.49 5.67 13.22
CA GLY A 102 15.57 4.99 11.93
C GLY A 102 14.26 4.39 11.49
N TRP A 103 14.34 3.46 10.55
CA TRP A 103 13.20 2.78 9.98
C TRP A 103 13.05 1.36 10.50
N TRP A 104 11.80 0.95 10.69
CA TRP A 104 11.43 -0.28 11.36
C TRP A 104 10.39 -1.05 10.55
N PHE A 105 10.52 -2.38 10.56
CA PHE A 105 9.44 -3.30 10.20
C PHE A 105 8.79 -3.82 11.48
N GLY A 106 7.48 -3.65 11.64
CA GLY A 106 6.75 -4.17 12.82
C GLY A 106 5.24 -4.26 12.61
N PRO A 107 4.51 -4.95 13.49
CA PRO A 107 3.05 -5.08 13.38
C PRO A 107 2.31 -3.82 13.84
N LYS A 108 3.01 -2.94 14.58
CA LYS A 108 2.48 -1.71 15.15
C LYS A 108 3.58 -0.66 15.23
N VAL A 109 3.27 0.60 14.92
CA VAL A 109 4.16 1.73 15.14
C VAL A 109 4.53 1.83 16.63
N GLY A 110 5.83 1.88 16.93
CA GLY A 110 6.34 1.93 18.31
C GLY A 110 6.02 0.68 19.14
N GLY A 111 5.72 -0.45 18.50
CA GLY A 111 5.52 -1.72 19.19
C GLY A 111 6.83 -2.39 19.59
N ASP A 112 6.75 -3.29 20.57
CA ASP A 112 7.90 -4.02 21.11
C ASP A 112 8.38 -5.15 20.18
N GLN A 113 7.54 -5.55 19.21
CA GLN A 113 7.84 -6.57 18.21
C GLN A 113 8.28 -5.91 16.92
N VAL A 114 9.48 -6.25 16.45
CA VAL A 114 10.03 -5.75 15.19
C VAL A 114 10.80 -6.84 14.46
N TRP A 115 10.76 -6.82 13.14
CA TRP A 115 11.40 -7.82 12.28
C TRP A 115 12.72 -7.34 11.70
N ALA A 116 12.80 -6.05 11.35
CA ALA A 116 13.96 -5.47 10.70
C ALA A 116 14.14 -4.00 11.10
N TYR A 117 15.39 -3.55 11.08
CA TYR A 117 15.77 -2.18 11.42
C TYR A 117 16.79 -1.62 10.45
N ASN A 118 16.73 -0.31 10.21
CA ASN A 118 17.71 0.41 9.44
C ASN A 118 17.92 1.82 10.03
N ALA A 119 19.14 2.11 10.46
CA ALA A 119 19.54 3.42 10.99
C ALA A 119 19.64 4.51 9.92
N GLY A 120 19.54 4.14 8.63
CA GLY A 120 19.64 5.07 7.51
C GLY A 120 18.50 6.08 7.47
N ASN A 121 18.76 7.19 6.78
CA ASN A 121 17.82 8.31 6.58
C ASN A 121 17.54 9.19 7.81
N LEU A 122 18.63 9.66 8.44
CA LEU A 122 18.64 10.58 9.58
C LEU A 122 18.16 12.02 9.26
N GLY A 123 17.83 12.34 8.00
CA GLY A 123 17.41 13.68 7.58
C GLY A 123 15.88 13.85 7.52
N ARG A 124 15.35 15.00 7.96
CA ARG A 124 13.94 15.37 7.79
C ARG A 124 13.52 15.48 6.33
N GLU A 125 14.48 15.79 5.45
CA GLU A 125 14.32 15.95 4.00
C GLU A 125 13.79 14.69 3.29
N ASN A 126 14.15 13.50 3.79
CA ASN A 126 13.90 12.26 3.07
C ASN A 126 12.70 11.50 3.65
N ALA A 127 11.60 11.49 2.91
CA ALA A 127 10.34 10.83 3.29
C ALA A 127 10.32 9.31 3.03
N MET A 128 11.38 8.73 2.46
CA MET A 128 11.38 7.34 2.00
C MET A 128 12.18 6.39 2.92
N PRO A 129 11.74 5.14 3.09
CA PRO A 129 12.56 4.12 3.74
C PRO A 129 13.81 3.80 2.89
N PRO A 130 14.94 3.45 3.51
CA PRO A 130 16.13 3.00 2.79
C PRO A 130 15.83 1.77 1.92
N THR A 131 16.44 1.71 0.73
CA THR A 131 16.23 0.59 -0.20
C THR A 131 17.05 -0.65 0.14
N SER A 132 18.07 -0.53 0.98
CA SER A 132 19.02 -1.60 1.35
C SER A 132 19.62 -1.35 2.75
N ASN A 133 20.54 -2.21 3.20
CA ASN A 133 21.25 -2.12 4.49
C ASN A 133 20.37 -2.35 5.73
N TRP A 134 19.34 -3.17 5.58
CA TRP A 134 18.47 -3.54 6.69
C TRP A 134 19.07 -4.68 7.50
N LYS A 135 19.00 -4.57 8.82
CA LYS A 135 19.34 -5.64 9.74
C LYS A 135 18.15 -6.58 9.89
N VAL A 136 18.38 -7.89 9.72
CA VAL A 136 17.37 -8.94 9.90
C VAL A 136 17.95 -10.13 10.69
N PRO A 137 17.46 -10.46 11.89
CA PRO A 137 16.53 -9.65 12.70
C PRO A 137 17.09 -8.26 13.00
N TRP A 138 16.27 -7.36 13.54
CA TRP A 138 16.60 -5.94 13.76
C TRP A 138 17.95 -5.69 14.49
N ASP A 139 18.34 -6.59 15.39
CA ASP A 139 19.59 -6.57 16.15
C ASP A 139 20.74 -7.34 15.48
N GLY A 140 20.44 -8.15 14.47
CA GLY A 140 21.35 -9.03 13.76
C GLY A 140 22.27 -8.37 12.73
N LYS A 141 22.73 -9.15 11.75
CA LYS A 141 23.57 -8.63 10.65
C LYS A 141 22.70 -7.96 9.60
N VAL A 142 23.34 -7.11 8.79
CA VAL A 142 22.72 -6.59 7.57
C VAL A 142 22.41 -7.77 6.64
N ASP A 143 21.16 -7.82 6.16
CA ASP A 143 20.70 -8.77 5.16
C ASP A 143 20.85 -8.14 3.77
N GLU A 144 21.86 -8.58 3.04
CA GLU A 144 22.14 -8.09 1.69
C GLU A 144 21.05 -8.44 0.67
N LYS A 145 20.16 -9.38 0.96
CA LYS A 145 19.01 -9.68 0.09
C LYS A 145 17.78 -8.85 0.46
N LEU A 146 17.79 -8.16 1.61
CA LEU A 146 16.74 -7.21 1.93
C LEU A 146 16.81 -6.00 1.01
N ARG A 147 15.84 -5.92 0.10
CA ARG A 147 15.71 -4.82 -0.86
C ARG A 147 14.30 -4.32 -0.88
N ILE A 148 14.15 -3.00 -0.77
CA ILE A 148 12.90 -2.29 -0.96
C ILE A 148 12.96 -1.60 -2.32
N SER A 149 12.03 -1.93 -3.22
CA SER A 149 11.91 -1.28 -4.53
C SER A 149 10.74 -0.31 -4.55
N VAL A 150 10.98 0.95 -4.88
CA VAL A 150 9.91 1.96 -5.01
C VAL A 150 9.35 1.91 -6.42
N GLY A 151 8.09 1.47 -6.57
CA GLY A 151 7.41 1.37 -7.86
C GLY A 151 6.37 2.47 -8.09
N ALA A 152 6.04 2.73 -9.37
CA ALA A 152 4.91 3.59 -9.73
C ALA A 152 3.60 3.03 -9.13
N PRO A 153 2.59 3.90 -8.88
CA PRO A 153 1.33 3.45 -8.34
C PRO A 153 0.72 2.33 -9.15
N ARG A 154 0.44 1.20 -8.49
CA ARG A 154 -0.39 0.17 -9.09
C ARG A 154 -1.81 0.72 -9.12
N ARG A 155 -2.30 1.08 -10.30
CA ARG A 155 -3.72 1.38 -10.49
C ARG A 155 -4.51 0.14 -10.08
N ASP A 156 -5.49 0.32 -9.21
CA ASP A 156 -6.40 -0.77 -8.86
C ASP A 156 -7.09 -1.22 -10.16
N PRO A 157 -7.17 -2.54 -10.44
CA PRO A 157 -7.97 -3.04 -11.56
C PRO A 157 -9.41 -2.48 -11.58
N ARG A 158 -9.98 -2.19 -10.41
CA ARG A 158 -11.31 -1.58 -10.25
C ARG A 158 -11.36 -0.13 -10.72
N ASP A 159 -10.27 0.63 -10.57
CA ASP A 159 -10.19 1.99 -11.10
C ASP A 159 -10.16 1.95 -12.63
N ARG A 160 -9.44 0.98 -13.20
CA ARG A 160 -9.43 0.78 -14.65
C ARG A 160 -10.80 0.41 -15.19
N GLU A 161 -11.56 -0.41 -14.47
CA GLU A 161 -12.93 -0.78 -14.87
C GLU A 161 -13.88 0.42 -14.80
N ARG A 162 -13.76 1.26 -13.76
CA ARG A 162 -14.51 2.51 -13.63
C ARG A 162 -14.22 3.47 -14.79
N ASP A 163 -12.95 3.71 -15.10
CA ASP A 163 -12.54 4.56 -16.23
C ASP A 163 -13.14 4.09 -17.56
N LEU A 164 -13.17 2.77 -17.78
CA LEU A 164 -13.75 2.16 -19.00
C LEU A 164 -15.27 2.28 -19.04
N ARG A 165 -15.94 2.27 -17.89
CA ARG A 165 -17.39 2.48 -17.79
C ARG A 165 -17.74 3.93 -18.11
N ASP A 166 -17.04 4.87 -17.50
CA ASP A 166 -17.27 6.30 -17.69
C ASP A 166 -17.05 6.71 -19.15
N LYS A 167 -15.98 6.20 -19.80
CA LYS A 167 -15.74 6.41 -21.23
C LYS A 167 -16.86 5.89 -22.12
N ARG A 168 -17.43 4.72 -21.82
CA ARG A 168 -18.56 4.16 -22.58
C ARG A 168 -19.83 4.98 -22.40
N GLU A 169 -20.07 5.47 -21.19
CA GLU A 169 -21.23 6.34 -20.92
C GLU A 169 -21.09 7.69 -21.63
N GLU A 170 -19.89 8.27 -21.66
CA GLU A 170 -19.61 9.50 -22.41
C GLU A 170 -19.79 9.32 -23.92
N GLU A 171 -19.24 8.23 -24.49
CA GLU A 171 -19.40 7.93 -25.91
C GLU A 171 -20.87 7.72 -26.30
N LYS A 172 -21.63 7.01 -25.46
CA LYS A 172 -23.07 6.83 -25.63
C LYS A 172 -23.80 8.16 -25.63
N ARG A 173 -23.50 9.06 -24.67
CA ARG A 173 -24.10 10.40 -24.62
C ARG A 173 -23.78 11.23 -25.86
N ARG A 174 -22.54 11.18 -26.36
CA ARG A 174 -22.15 11.88 -27.60
C ARG A 174 -22.92 11.37 -28.81
N ARG A 175 -23.09 10.05 -28.93
CA ARG A 175 -23.85 9.44 -30.03
C ARG A 175 -25.34 9.80 -29.98
N GLU A 176 -25.95 9.77 -28.80
CA GLU A 176 -27.35 10.17 -28.63
C GLU A 176 -27.57 11.66 -28.95
N GLU A 177 -26.63 12.52 -28.56
CA GLU A 177 -26.67 13.94 -28.88
C GLU A 177 -26.53 14.20 -30.39
N GLU A 178 -25.63 13.47 -31.06
CA GLU A 178 -25.45 13.56 -32.50
C GLU A 178 -26.68 13.05 -33.25
N GLU A 179 -27.26 11.92 -32.86
CA GLU A 179 -28.51 11.41 -33.44
C GLU A 179 -29.67 12.39 -33.24
N ARG A 180 -29.77 13.02 -32.07
CA ARG A 180 -30.78 14.07 -31.81
C ARG A 180 -30.59 15.26 -32.75
N ARG A 181 -29.35 15.73 -32.93
CA ARG A 181 -29.02 16.84 -33.83
C ARG A 181 -29.36 16.50 -35.28
N GLN A 182 -29.00 15.30 -35.74
CA GLN A 182 -29.33 14.84 -37.10
C GLN A 182 -30.83 14.73 -37.33
N ARG A 183 -31.59 14.20 -36.36
CA ARG A 183 -33.07 14.13 -36.44
C ARG A 183 -33.70 15.52 -36.52
N GLU A 184 -33.21 16.47 -35.74
CA GLU A 184 -33.71 17.84 -35.76
C GLU A 184 -33.42 18.54 -37.10
N GLU A 185 -32.21 18.36 -37.63
CA GLU A 185 -31.82 18.89 -38.93
C GLU A 185 -32.65 18.29 -40.07
N ALA A 186 -32.86 16.97 -40.06
CA ALA A 186 -33.72 16.29 -41.03
C ALA A 186 -35.17 16.81 -40.98
N ARG A 187 -35.70 17.06 -39.77
CA ARG A 187 -37.04 17.63 -39.60
C ARG A 187 -37.13 19.05 -40.16
N ARG A 188 -36.13 19.90 -39.88
CA ARG A 188 -36.06 21.28 -40.40
C ARG A 188 -35.96 21.29 -41.93
N ARG A 189 -35.19 20.37 -42.51
CA ARG A 189 -35.07 20.23 -43.97
C ARG A 189 -36.40 19.86 -44.62
N ARG A 190 -37.11 18.86 -44.09
CA ARG A 190 -38.44 18.47 -44.59
C ARG A 190 -39.44 19.62 -44.55
N GLN A 191 -39.47 20.37 -43.45
CA GLN A 191 -40.36 21.54 -43.32
C GLN A 191 -40.08 22.61 -44.39
N ARG A 192 -38.81 22.90 -44.68
CA ARG A 192 -38.43 23.85 -45.74
C ARG A 192 -38.82 23.36 -47.13
N GLU A 193 -38.62 22.07 -47.40
CA GLU A 193 -39.00 21.45 -48.68
C GLU A 193 -40.54 21.49 -48.88
N GLU A 194 -41.32 21.21 -47.84
CA GLU A 194 -42.80 21.32 -47.87
C GLU A 194 -43.28 22.76 -48.08
N GLU A 195 -42.63 23.75 -47.44
CA GLU A 195 -42.96 25.17 -47.59
C GLU A 195 -42.68 25.68 -49.02
N GLN A 196 -41.53 25.32 -49.59
CA GLN A 196 -41.19 25.66 -50.99
C GLN A 196 -42.18 25.05 -51.99
N GLN A 197 -42.61 23.80 -51.79
CA GLN A 197 -43.61 23.17 -52.65
C GLN A 197 -44.97 23.88 -52.55
N ARG A 198 -45.37 24.32 -51.35
CA ARG A 198 -46.60 25.08 -51.16
C ARG A 198 -46.55 26.46 -51.83
N GLU A 199 -45.40 27.13 -51.81
CA GLU A 199 -45.22 28.40 -52.52
C GLU A 199 -45.27 28.23 -54.04
N GLN A 200 -44.64 27.18 -54.58
CA GLN A 200 -44.67 26.91 -56.03
C GLN A 200 -46.06 26.52 -56.56
N ALA A 201 -46.96 26.05 -55.70
CA ALA A 201 -48.33 25.66 -56.05
C ALA A 201 -49.34 26.82 -55.96
N ARG A 202 -48.92 28.02 -55.55
CA ARG A 202 -49.73 29.24 -55.48
C ARG A 202 -49.60 30.09 -56.74
#